data_AF-A0A2J4Q0B3-F1
#
_entry.id   AF-A0A2J4Q0B3-F1
#
_cell.length_a   1.000
_cell.length_b   1.000
_cell.length_c   1.000
_cell.angle_alpha   90.00
_cell.angle_beta   90.00
_cell.angle_gamma   90.00
#
_symmetry.space_group_name_H-M   'P 1'
#
loop_
_entity.id
_entity.type
_entity.pdbx_description
1 polymer ?
#
loop_
_entity_poly.entity_id
_entity_poly.type
_entity_poly.pdbx_seq_one_letter_code
_entity_poly.pdbx_strand_id
1 'polypeptide(L)'
;MLKRVLYSLLVLFGLLLLTVLGLDRWMSWKTSPYIYDELQDLPYRQVGVVLGTAKYYRTGVINQYYRYRIQGALNAYNSGKVNYLLLSGDNALQSYNEPMTMRRDLIKAGVDPADIVLDYAGFRTLDSIVRTRKVFDTNDFIIITQRFHCERALFIALHMGIQAQCYA
;
A
#
# COMPACT_ATOMS: atom_id res chain seq x y z
N MET A 1 -27.50 30.53 29.80
CA MET A 1 -26.25 29.75 29.89
C MET A 1 -26.16 28.65 28.82
N LEU A 2 -27.21 27.85 28.61
CA LEU A 2 -27.25 26.77 27.63
C LEU A 2 -26.89 27.17 26.18
N LYS A 3 -27.37 28.32 25.69
CA LYS A 3 -27.04 28.84 24.35
C LYS A 3 -25.54 29.10 24.16
N ARG A 4 -24.86 29.66 25.18
CA ARG A 4 -23.42 29.93 25.12
C ARG A 4 -22.61 28.63 25.06
N VAL A 5 -22.99 27.65 25.88
CA VAL A 5 -22.39 26.30 25.85
C VAL A 5 -22.57 25.64 24.48
N LEU A 6 -23.77 25.73 23.89
CA LEU A 6 -24.05 25.20 22.56
C LEU A 6 -23.15 25.82 21.49
N TYR A 7 -23.01 27.16 21.46
CA TYR A 7 -22.13 27.83 20.51
C TYR A 7 -20.66 27.44 20.69
N SER A 8 -20.17 27.33 21.94
CA SER A 8 -18.81 26.88 22.22
C SER A 8 -18.56 25.45 21.72
N LEU A 9 -19.52 24.53 21.90
CA LEU A 9 -19.42 23.16 21.39
C LEU A 9 -19.42 23.12 19.85
N LEU A 10 -20.24 23.93 19.19
CA LEU A 10 -20.25 24.04 17.72
C LEU A 10 -18.93 24.57 17.17
N VAL A 11 -18.33 25.57 17.82
CA VAL A 11 -17.01 26.09 17.44
C VAL A 11 -15.93 25.03 17.64
N LEU A 12 -15.94 24.32 18.78
CA LEU A 12 -14.98 23.25 19.04
C LEU A 12 -15.09 22.12 18.01
N PHE A 13 -16.31 21.71 17.69
CA PHE A 13 -16.58 20.72 16.65
C PHE A 13 -16.10 21.20 15.27
N GLY A 14 -16.37 22.47 14.92
CA GLY A 14 -15.89 23.08 13.68
C GLY A 14 -14.36 23.08 13.58
N LEU A 15 -13.65 23.44 14.65
CA LEU A 15 -12.18 23.41 14.71
C LEU A 15 -11.63 21.99 14.58
N LEU A 16 -12.25 21.02 15.24
CA LEU A 16 -11.87 19.61 15.11
C LEU A 16 -12.03 19.11 13.67
N LEU A 17 -13.17 19.43 13.04
CA LEU A 17 -13.45 19.05 11.66
C LEU A 17 -12.44 19.68 10.69
N LEU A 18 -12.16 20.98 10.84
CA LEU A 18 -11.15 21.68 10.04
C LEU A 18 -9.76 21.07 10.22
N THR A 19 -9.41 20.65 11.43
CA THR A 19 -8.12 20.00 11.72
C THR A 19 -8.01 18.65 11.02
N VAL A 20 -9.04 17.81 11.11
CA VAL A 20 -9.07 16.50 10.45
C VAL A 20 -8.96 16.64 8.93
N LEU A 21 -9.75 17.53 8.34
CA LEU A 21 -9.71 17.80 6.89
C LEU A 21 -8.38 18.42 6.45
N GLY A 22 -7.80 19.30 7.28
CA GLY A 22 -6.49 19.89 7.02
C GLY A 22 -5.38 18.85 7.00
N LEU A 23 -5.38 17.91 7.95
CA LEU A 23 -4.41 16.81 8.00
C LEU A 23 -4.57 15.86 6.81
N ASP A 24 -5.80 15.48 6.46
CA ASP A 24 -6.09 14.66 5.27
C ASP A 24 -5.52 15.30 4.00
N ARG A 25 -5.85 16.57 3.74
CA ARG A 25 -5.35 17.30 2.56
C ARG A 25 -3.84 17.46 2.55
N TRP A 26 -3.25 17.70 3.71
CA TRP A 26 -1.82 17.81 3.83
C TRP A 26 -1.12 16.49 3.49
N MET A 27 -1.63 15.34 3.95
CA MET A 27 -1.10 14.03 3.62
C MET A 27 -1.19 13.73 2.12
N SER A 28 -2.36 13.96 1.50
CA SER A 28 -2.54 13.78 0.06
C SER A 28 -1.58 14.66 -0.74
N TRP A 29 -1.46 15.95 -0.39
CA TRP A 29 -0.57 16.86 -1.10
C TRP A 29 0.91 16.48 -0.96
N LYS A 30 1.33 16.06 0.23
CA LYS A 30 2.71 15.62 0.48
C LYS A 30 3.09 14.35 -0.27
N THR A 31 2.14 13.45 -0.51
CA THR A 31 2.41 12.15 -1.13
C THR A 31 2.12 12.11 -2.63
N SER A 32 1.29 13.01 -3.15
CA SER A 32 0.89 13.09 -4.56
C SER A 32 2.04 13.04 -5.58
N PRO A 33 3.21 13.67 -5.37
CA PRO A 33 4.31 13.60 -6.34
C PRO A 33 4.90 12.20 -6.54
N TYR A 34 4.60 11.26 -5.64
CA TYR A 34 5.15 9.91 -5.63
C TYR A 34 4.09 8.84 -5.97
N ILE A 35 2.87 9.26 -6.33
CA ILE A 35 1.77 8.37 -6.74
C ILE A 35 1.63 8.44 -8.25
N TYR A 36 1.68 7.27 -8.89
CA TYR A 36 1.55 7.10 -10.32
C TYR A 36 0.32 6.23 -10.60
N ASP A 37 -0.62 6.75 -11.39
CA ASP A 37 -1.79 6.00 -11.86
C ASP A 37 -1.51 5.32 -13.22
N GLU A 38 -0.56 5.86 -13.98
CA GLU A 38 -0.23 5.44 -15.34
C GLU A 38 1.13 4.75 -15.40
N LEU A 39 1.19 3.63 -16.13
CA LEU A 39 2.39 2.79 -16.17
C LEU A 39 3.54 3.46 -16.94
N GLN A 40 3.23 4.25 -17.97
CA GLN A 40 4.24 4.98 -18.74
C GLN A 40 5.06 5.94 -17.86
N ASP A 41 4.40 6.60 -16.91
CA ASP A 41 4.99 7.63 -16.06
C ASP A 41 5.74 7.05 -14.87
N LEU A 42 5.47 5.79 -14.51
CA LEU A 42 6.09 5.10 -13.39
C LEU A 42 7.60 4.91 -13.62
N PRO A 43 8.50 5.50 -12.81
CA PRO A 43 9.93 5.27 -12.94
C PRO A 43 10.31 3.84 -12.60
N TYR A 44 11.39 3.31 -13.19
CA TYR A 44 11.91 1.99 -12.84
C TYR A 44 12.42 1.94 -11.39
N ARG A 45 12.15 0.83 -10.69
CA ARG A 45 12.87 0.41 -9.47
C ARG A 45 13.07 -1.09 -9.50
N GLN A 46 14.14 -1.59 -8.91
CA GLN A 46 14.44 -3.02 -8.92
C GLN A 46 13.35 -3.88 -8.26
N VAL A 47 12.74 -3.38 -7.18
CA VAL A 47 11.76 -4.12 -6.37
C VAL A 47 10.38 -3.44 -6.39
N GLY A 48 9.35 -4.26 -6.63
CA GLY A 48 7.94 -3.93 -6.42
C GLY A 48 7.39 -4.60 -5.16
N VAL A 49 6.99 -3.82 -4.17
CA VAL A 49 6.36 -4.29 -2.94
C VAL A 49 4.85 -4.36 -3.12
N VAL A 50 4.31 -5.56 -3.23
CA VAL A 50 2.86 -5.80 -3.30
C VAL A 50 2.31 -5.91 -1.88
N LEU A 51 1.51 -4.93 -1.47
CA LEU A 51 0.89 -4.95 -0.14
C LEU A 51 -0.27 -5.96 -0.11
N GLY A 52 -0.33 -6.76 0.95
CA GLY A 52 -1.34 -7.79 1.20
C GLY A 52 -2.74 -7.23 1.42
N THR A 53 -3.74 -8.00 0.98
CA THR A 53 -5.16 -7.78 1.25
C THR A 53 -5.89 -9.10 1.09
N ALA A 54 -7.06 -9.21 1.73
CA ALA A 54 -7.86 -10.41 1.60
C ALA A 54 -8.30 -10.66 0.14
N LYS A 55 -8.09 -11.87 -0.38
CA LYS A 55 -8.54 -12.33 -1.72
C LYS A 55 -10.05 -12.39 -1.88
N TYR A 56 -10.77 -12.76 -0.83
CA TYR A 56 -12.23 -12.90 -0.87
C TYR A 56 -12.87 -12.03 0.21
N TYR A 57 -14.03 -11.47 -0.09
CA TYR A 57 -14.92 -10.95 0.94
C TYR A 57 -15.49 -12.09 1.78
N ARG A 58 -16.08 -11.78 2.93
CA ARG A 58 -16.77 -12.77 3.79
C ARG A 58 -17.88 -13.53 3.05
N THR A 59 -18.44 -12.94 2.01
CA THR A 59 -19.47 -13.55 1.13
C THR A 59 -18.90 -14.53 0.11
N GLY A 60 -17.57 -14.69 0.02
CA GLY A 60 -16.90 -15.58 -0.95
C GLY A 60 -16.63 -14.95 -2.32
N VAL A 61 -17.12 -13.74 -2.59
CA VAL A 61 -16.83 -13.01 -3.83
C VAL A 61 -15.39 -12.49 -3.83
N ILE A 62 -14.73 -12.49 -5.00
CA ILE A 62 -13.37 -11.96 -5.12
C ILE A 62 -13.32 -10.48 -4.73
N ASN A 63 -12.35 -10.14 -3.89
CA ASN A 63 -12.09 -8.76 -3.51
C ASN A 63 -11.47 -8.01 -4.70
N GLN A 64 -12.12 -6.95 -5.15
CA GLN A 64 -11.62 -6.16 -6.28
C GLN A 64 -10.28 -5.51 -5.94
N TYR A 65 -10.05 -5.13 -4.68
CA TYR A 65 -8.74 -4.62 -4.25
C TYR A 65 -7.63 -5.65 -4.41
N TYR A 66 -7.92 -6.92 -4.15
CA TYR A 66 -6.95 -7.99 -4.39
C TYR A 66 -6.66 -8.13 -5.88
N ARG A 67 -7.73 -8.24 -6.70
CA ARG A 67 -7.60 -8.40 -8.14
C ARG A 67 -6.79 -7.28 -8.78
N TYR A 68 -7.07 -6.02 -8.44
CA TYR A 68 -6.35 -4.88 -8.99
C TYR A 68 -4.89 -4.81 -8.52
N ARG A 69 -4.56 -5.24 -7.29
CA ARG A 69 -3.15 -5.32 -6.84
C ARG A 69 -2.36 -6.37 -7.60
N ILE A 70 -2.94 -7.55 -7.83
CA ILE A 70 -2.30 -8.59 -8.65
C ILE A 70 -2.11 -8.08 -10.08
N GLN A 71 -3.12 -7.43 -10.66
CA GLN A 71 -3.00 -6.85 -12.00
C GLN A 71 -1.92 -5.75 -12.06
N GLY A 72 -1.88 -4.86 -11.07
CA GLY A 72 -0.86 -3.81 -10.99
C GLY A 72 0.56 -4.38 -10.87
N ALA A 73 0.73 -5.46 -10.10
CA ALA A 73 1.99 -6.16 -9.98
C ALA A 73 2.44 -6.80 -11.30
N LEU A 74 1.51 -7.44 -12.01
CA LEU A 74 1.78 -7.99 -13.34
C LEU A 74 2.13 -6.91 -14.35
N ASN A 75 1.40 -5.79 -14.34
CA ASN A 75 1.68 -4.67 -15.24
C ASN A 75 3.09 -4.11 -14.99
N ALA A 76 3.46 -3.88 -13.73
CA ALA A 76 4.78 -3.37 -13.37
C ALA A 76 5.90 -4.36 -13.74
N TYR A 77 5.71 -5.65 -13.49
CA TYR A 77 6.68 -6.70 -13.81
C TYR A 77 6.84 -6.90 -15.32
N ASN A 78 5.74 -7.11 -16.05
CA ASN A 78 5.77 -7.38 -17.49
C ASN A 78 6.25 -6.19 -18.33
N SER A 79 6.13 -4.96 -17.82
CA SER A 79 6.65 -3.75 -18.48
C SER A 79 8.09 -3.42 -18.09
N GLY A 80 8.74 -4.26 -17.27
CA GLY A 80 10.11 -4.04 -16.82
C GLY A 80 10.27 -2.84 -15.89
N LYS A 81 9.19 -2.38 -15.25
CA LYS A 81 9.25 -1.31 -14.23
C LYS A 81 9.77 -1.84 -12.89
N VAL A 82 9.64 -3.15 -12.66
CA VAL A 82 10.25 -3.89 -11.56
C VAL A 82 10.81 -5.23 -12.05
N ASN A 83 11.87 -5.71 -11.39
CA ASN A 83 12.46 -7.02 -11.68
C ASN A 83 11.97 -8.07 -10.68
N TYR A 84 11.79 -7.67 -9.42
CA TYR A 84 11.42 -8.56 -8.32
C TYR A 84 10.15 -8.08 -7.64
N LEU A 85 9.31 -9.03 -7.21
CA LEU A 85 8.12 -8.75 -6.43
C LEU A 85 8.30 -9.23 -4.99
N LEU A 86 8.27 -8.28 -4.04
CA LEU A 86 8.18 -8.57 -2.62
C LEU A 86 6.71 -8.57 -2.19
N LEU A 87 6.18 -9.74 -1.86
CA LEU A 87 4.78 -9.89 -1.44
C LEU A 87 4.70 -9.82 0.08
N SER A 88 4.28 -8.66 0.61
CA SER A 88 4.23 -8.41 2.05
C SER A 88 2.81 -8.39 2.56
N GLY A 89 2.46 -9.34 3.44
CA GLY A 89 1.11 -9.47 3.96
C GLY A 89 1.04 -10.26 5.27
N ASP A 90 -0.18 -10.43 5.75
CA ASP A 90 -0.45 -11.12 7.01
C ASP A 90 -0.37 -12.65 6.84
N ASN A 91 0.17 -13.31 7.87
CA ASN A 91 0.19 -14.76 8.05
C ASN A 91 -0.16 -15.17 9.51
N ALA A 92 -0.81 -14.29 10.27
CA ALA A 92 -1.15 -14.50 11.69
C ALA A 92 -2.20 -15.61 11.90
N LEU A 93 -3.00 -15.94 10.89
CA LEU A 93 -3.93 -17.06 10.94
C LEU A 93 -3.41 -18.20 10.05
N GLN A 94 -3.29 -19.40 10.61
CA GLN A 94 -2.82 -20.60 9.88
C GLN A 94 -3.74 -20.99 8.71
N SER A 95 -5.00 -20.54 8.73
CA SER A 95 -5.99 -20.68 7.66
C SER A 95 -5.92 -19.59 6.58
N TYR A 96 -5.01 -18.59 6.72
CA TYR A 96 -4.93 -17.45 5.82
C TYR A 96 -3.50 -16.92 5.65
N ASN A 97 -2.83 -17.36 4.58
CA ASN A 97 -1.51 -16.86 4.20
C ASN A 97 -1.64 -15.97 2.96
N GLU A 98 -1.68 -14.65 3.17
CA GLU A 98 -1.83 -13.67 2.09
C GLU A 98 -0.66 -13.73 1.08
N PRO A 99 0.63 -13.72 1.52
CA PRO A 99 1.76 -13.82 0.60
C PRO A 99 1.74 -15.06 -0.30
N MET A 100 1.43 -16.24 0.26
CA MET A 100 1.34 -17.48 -0.52
C MET A 100 0.21 -17.46 -1.54
N THR A 101 -0.92 -16.83 -1.18
CA THR A 101 -2.07 -16.68 -2.08
C THR A 101 -1.71 -15.79 -3.27
N MET A 102 -1.07 -14.64 -3.01
CA MET A 102 -0.57 -13.74 -4.04
C MET A 102 0.48 -14.43 -4.92
N ARG A 103 1.44 -15.13 -4.32
CA ARG A 103 2.49 -15.89 -5.04
C ARG A 103 1.90 -16.88 -6.03
N ARG A 104 0.93 -17.68 -5.57
CA ARG A 104 0.28 -18.69 -6.43
C ARG A 104 -0.41 -18.04 -7.62
N ASP A 105 -1.12 -16.94 -7.39
CA ASP A 105 -1.85 -16.26 -8.46
C ASP A 105 -0.90 -15.54 -9.45
N LEU A 106 0.22 -14.97 -8.98
CA LEU A 106 1.25 -14.35 -9.83
C LEU A 106 2.02 -15.37 -10.67
N ILE A 107 2.41 -16.51 -10.09
CA ILE A 107 3.04 -17.62 -10.83
C ILE A 107 2.09 -18.14 -11.90
N LYS A 108 0.81 -18.32 -11.56
CA LYS A 108 -0.22 -18.74 -12.52
C LYS A 108 -0.37 -17.74 -13.67
N ALA A 109 -0.10 -16.46 -13.43
CA ALA A 109 -0.15 -15.40 -14.42
C ALA A 109 1.18 -15.21 -15.19
N GLY A 110 2.21 -16.02 -14.93
CA GLY A 110 3.43 -16.07 -15.72
C GLY A 110 4.66 -15.41 -15.10
N VAL A 111 4.59 -14.94 -13.85
CA VAL A 111 5.78 -14.42 -13.15
C VAL A 111 6.70 -15.57 -12.76
N ASP A 112 8.00 -15.44 -13.02
CA ASP A 112 8.98 -16.45 -12.61
C ASP A 112 8.97 -16.60 -11.07
N PRO A 113 8.81 -17.82 -10.52
CA PRO A 113 8.90 -18.06 -9.09
C PRO A 113 10.20 -17.56 -8.44
N ALA A 114 11.30 -17.47 -9.18
CA ALA A 114 12.59 -16.93 -8.72
C ALA A 114 12.56 -15.42 -8.50
N ASP A 115 11.64 -14.71 -9.16
CA ASP A 115 11.49 -13.27 -9.06
C ASP A 115 10.56 -12.83 -7.92
N ILE A 116 10.03 -13.79 -7.13
CA ILE A 116 9.07 -13.54 -6.06
C ILE A 116 9.68 -13.84 -4.69
N VAL A 117 9.66 -12.85 -3.81
CA VAL A 117 10.05 -12.95 -2.40
C VAL A 117 8.83 -12.73 -1.50
N LEU A 118 8.76 -13.43 -0.37
CA LEU A 118 7.63 -13.38 0.55
C LEU A 118 8.03 -12.72 1.87
N ASP A 119 7.23 -11.75 2.32
CA ASP A 119 7.26 -11.23 3.69
C ASP A 119 5.97 -11.62 4.43
N TYR A 120 6.10 -12.51 5.42
CA TYR A 120 5.00 -13.03 6.23
C TYR A 120 4.71 -12.20 7.49
N ALA A 121 5.47 -11.13 7.73
CA ALA A 121 5.30 -10.28 8.90
C ALA A 121 4.85 -8.86 8.54
N GLY A 122 4.13 -8.73 7.42
CA GLY A 122 3.50 -7.49 6.95
C GLY A 122 2.14 -7.21 7.60
N PHE A 123 2.03 -7.32 8.93
CA PHE A 123 0.76 -7.23 9.68
C PHE A 123 0.06 -5.87 9.54
N ARG A 124 0.86 -4.80 9.40
CA ARG A 124 0.39 -3.44 9.18
C ARG A 124 1.19 -2.83 8.03
N THR A 125 0.64 -1.77 7.42
CA THR A 125 1.38 -0.99 6.41
C THR A 125 2.73 -0.53 6.93
N LEU A 126 2.80 -0.11 8.20
CA LEU A 126 4.07 0.26 8.86
C LEU A 126 5.09 -0.88 8.82
N ASP A 127 4.65 -2.09 9.15
CA ASP A 127 5.53 -3.26 9.21
C ASP A 127 6.05 -3.58 7.80
N SER A 128 5.18 -3.66 6.80
CA SER A 128 5.59 -3.90 5.40
C SER A 128 6.62 -2.88 4.89
N ILE A 129 6.38 -1.59 5.12
CA ILE A 129 7.26 -0.52 4.62
C ILE A 129 8.61 -0.52 5.35
N VAL A 130 8.61 -0.61 6.68
CA VAL A 130 9.85 -0.61 7.47
C VAL A 130 10.66 -1.88 7.24
N ARG A 131 10.00 -3.04 7.11
CA ARG A 131 10.67 -4.32 6.88
C ARG A 131 11.28 -4.43 5.50
N THR A 132 10.64 -3.85 4.46
CA THR A 132 11.24 -3.76 3.12
C THR A 132 12.65 -3.16 3.20
N ARG A 133 12.84 -2.08 3.98
CA ARG A 133 14.16 -1.50 4.21
C ARG A 133 15.04 -2.32 5.15
N LYS A 134 14.51 -2.75 6.31
CA LYS A 134 15.34 -3.32 7.38
C LYS A 134 15.70 -4.80 7.22
N VAL A 135 14.86 -5.55 6.51
CA VAL A 135 14.97 -7.02 6.39
C VAL A 135 15.37 -7.40 4.96
N PHE A 136 14.81 -6.72 3.97
CA PHE A 136 15.08 -7.00 2.55
C PHE A 136 16.07 -6.00 1.94
N ASP A 137 16.71 -5.17 2.77
CA ASP A 137 17.78 -4.22 2.43
C ASP A 137 17.50 -3.35 1.20
N THR A 138 16.22 -2.97 1.01
CA THR A 138 15.78 -2.18 -0.14
C THR A 138 15.24 -0.84 0.33
N ASN A 139 15.88 0.26 -0.06
CA ASN A 139 15.46 1.61 0.32
C ASN A 139 14.68 2.34 -0.77
N ASP A 140 14.75 1.86 -2.02
CA ASP A 140 14.06 2.42 -3.16
C ASP A 140 13.22 1.39 -3.91
N PHE A 141 11.90 1.54 -3.85
CA PHE A 141 10.97 0.52 -4.35
C PHE A 141 9.63 1.11 -4.77
N ILE A 142 8.90 0.35 -5.59
CA ILE A 142 7.53 0.65 -5.98
C ILE A 142 6.58 -0.06 -5.04
N ILE A 143 5.75 0.68 -4.32
CA ILE A 143 4.61 0.14 -3.58
C ILE A 143 3.48 -0.10 -4.58
N ILE A 144 2.94 -1.31 -4.64
CA ILE A 144 1.82 -1.65 -5.53
C ILE A 144 0.58 -1.85 -4.66
N THR A 145 -0.36 -0.90 -4.73
CA THR A 145 -1.58 -0.95 -3.92
C THR A 145 -2.74 -0.16 -4.54
N GLN A 146 -3.61 0.49 -3.76
CA GLN A 146 -4.63 1.44 -4.24
C GLN A 146 -4.29 2.86 -3.83
N ARG A 147 -4.84 3.84 -4.53
CA ARG A 147 -4.63 5.28 -4.28
C ARG A 147 -4.69 5.70 -2.80
N PHE A 148 -5.78 5.40 -2.10
CA PHE A 148 -5.91 5.75 -0.66
C PHE A 148 -4.86 5.05 0.22
N HIS A 149 -4.45 3.84 -0.16
CA HIS A 149 -3.45 3.09 0.58
C HIS A 149 -2.02 3.54 0.24
N CYS A 150 -1.80 4.02 -0.98
CA CYS A 150 -0.56 4.65 -1.42
C CYS A 150 -0.24 5.86 -0.56
N GLU A 151 -1.21 6.76 -0.33
CA GLU A 151 -1.02 7.93 0.53
C GLU A 151 -0.53 7.52 1.92
N ARG A 152 -1.20 6.54 2.56
CA ARG A 152 -0.79 6.01 3.87
C ARG A 152 0.63 5.42 3.84
N ALA A 153 0.93 4.59 2.85
CA ALA A 153 2.20 3.87 2.77
C ALA A 153 3.37 4.82 2.46
N LEU A 154 3.18 5.76 1.54
CA LEU A 154 4.15 6.80 1.21
C LEU A 154 4.38 7.76 2.35
N PHE A 155 3.33 8.16 3.09
CA PHE A 155 3.50 9.02 4.25
C PHE A 155 4.41 8.38 5.31
N ILE A 156 4.23 7.08 5.57
CA ILE A 156 5.12 6.29 6.44
C ILE A 156 6.54 6.24 5.86
N ALA A 157 6.68 5.94 4.56
CA ALA A 157 7.99 5.86 3.91
C ALA A 157 8.76 7.18 4.02
N LEU A 158 8.14 8.30 3.68
CA LEU A 158 8.71 9.64 3.77
C LEU A 158 9.15 9.97 5.19
N HIS A 159 8.32 9.68 6.20
CA HIS A 159 8.67 9.92 7.59
C HIS A 159 9.83 9.06 8.09
N MET A 160 10.03 7.88 7.50
CA MET A 160 11.14 6.97 7.78
C MET A 160 12.38 7.22 6.91
N GLY A 161 12.35 8.23 6.02
CA GLY A 161 13.44 8.52 5.08
C GLY A 161 13.65 7.42 4.03
N ILE A 162 12.57 6.72 3.66
CA ILE A 162 12.55 5.65 2.64
C ILE A 162 12.13 6.26 1.29
N GLN A 163 12.85 5.91 0.23
CA GLN A 163 12.62 6.45 -1.12
C GLN A 163 11.60 5.58 -1.88
N ALA A 164 10.36 5.57 -1.42
CA ALA A 164 9.30 4.82 -2.08
C ALA A 164 8.51 5.68 -3.09
N GLN A 165 8.04 5.03 -4.15
CA GLN A 165 6.99 5.51 -5.04
C GLN A 165 5.82 4.52 -5.02
N CYS A 166 4.64 4.91 -5.47
CA CYS A 166 3.47 4.05 -5.45
C CYS A 166 2.78 3.97 -6.81
N TYR A 167 2.38 2.76 -7.20
CA TYR A 167 1.55 2.48 -8.35
C TYR A 167 0.14 2.08 -7.88
N ALA A 168 -0.87 2.81 -8.35
CA ALA A 168 -2.25 2.77 -7.85
C ALA A 168 -3.27 2.46 -8.93
#